data_AF-A0A2G0V9Q7-F1
#
_entry.id   AF-A0A2G0V9Q7-F1
#
_cell.length_a   1.000
_cell.length_b   1.000
_cell.length_c   1.000
_cell.angle_alpha   90.00
_cell.angle_beta   90.00
_cell.angle_gamma   90.00
#
_symmetry.space_group_name_H-M   'P 1'
#
loop_
_entity.id
_entity.type
_entity.pdbx_description
1 polymer ?
#
loop_
_entity_poly.entity_id
_entity_poly.type
_entity_poly.pdbx_seq_one_letter_code
_entity_poly.pdbx_strand_id
1 'polypeptide(L)' 'MARKPKEITDQAYTLLPDAAEVVFSRKGYSETTIHDVAQYAGVTRGAVYWHFQDKYALLQAVLGRTQLPNYRGIACL' A
#
# COMPACT_ATOMS: atom_id res chain seq x y z
N MET A 1 -22.41 21.85 -4.03
CA MET A 1 -21.76 21.09 -2.93
C MET A 1 -20.29 20.90 -3.27
N ALA A 2 -19.40 21.58 -2.57
CA ALA A 2 -17.96 21.51 -2.81
C ALA A 2 -17.37 20.26 -2.14
N ARG A 3 -17.09 19.19 -2.89
CA ARG A 3 -16.13 18.17 -2.43
C ARG A 3 -14.75 18.70 -2.78
N LYS A 4 -14.10 19.37 -1.81
CA LYS A 4 -12.75 19.93 -1.98
C LYS A 4 -11.81 18.83 -2.53
N PRO A 5 -11.23 19.00 -3.73
CA PRO A 5 -10.11 18.19 -4.17
C PRO A 5 -8.79 18.90 -3.83
N LYS A 6 -7.70 18.12 -3.81
CA LYS A 6 -6.30 18.57 -3.89
C LYS A 6 -5.64 18.92 -2.56
N GLU A 7 -5.16 17.88 -1.87
CA GLU A 7 -3.84 17.85 -1.22
C GLU A 7 -3.54 16.39 -0.86
N ILE A 8 -2.96 15.66 -1.82
CA ILE A 8 -2.27 14.40 -1.52
C ILE A 8 -0.87 14.87 -1.13
N THR A 9 -0.72 15.18 0.16
CA THR A 9 0.57 15.47 0.77
C THR A 9 1.42 14.22 0.76
N ASP A 10 2.74 14.37 0.87
CA ASP A 10 3.71 13.29 1.09
C ASP A 10 3.23 12.26 2.16
N GLN A 11 2.41 12.71 3.11
CA GLN A 11 1.75 11.89 4.12
C GLN A 11 0.87 10.76 3.57
N ALA A 12 0.22 10.95 2.42
CA ALA A 12 -0.59 9.90 1.80
C ALA A 12 0.27 8.71 1.33
N TYR A 13 1.51 8.97 0.91
CA TYR A 13 2.47 7.93 0.56
C TYR A 13 2.79 7.04 1.75
N THR A 14 2.93 7.62 2.95
CA THR A 14 3.20 6.86 4.18
C THR A 14 2.01 5.98 4.56
N LEU A 15 0.78 6.48 4.40
CA LEU A 15 -0.44 5.81 4.87
C LEU A 15 -0.99 4.75 3.91
N LEU A 16 -0.64 4.82 2.62
CA LEU A 16 -1.13 3.90 1.59
C LEU A 16 -0.72 2.44 1.84
N PRO A 17 0.55 2.14 2.15
CA PRO A 17 0.95 0.81 2.58
C PRO A 17 0.24 0.34 3.87
N ASP A 18 -0.02 1.21 4.86
CA ASP A 18 -0.75 0.81 6.09
C ASP A 18 -2.19 0.41 5.78
N ALA A 19 -2.86 1.19 4.95
CA ALA A 19 -4.18 0.85 4.44
C ALA A 19 -4.17 -0.47 3.67
N ALA A 20 -3.17 -0.67 2.82
CA ALA A 20 -3.03 -1.88 2.03
C ALA A 20 -2.82 -3.12 2.90
N GLU A 21 -1.97 -3.02 3.93
CA GLU A 21 -1.73 -4.09 4.89
C GLU A 21 -3.02 -4.55 5.56
N VAL A 22 -3.82 -3.62 6.09
CA VAL A 22 -5.09 -3.96 6.74
C VAL A 22 -6.06 -4.64 5.78
N VAL A 23 -6.17 -4.13 4.55
CA VAL A 23 -7.10 -4.70 3.56
C VAL A 23 -6.63 -6.07 3.09
N PHE A 24 -5.32 -6.24 2.84
CA PHE A 24 -4.73 -7.54 2.50
C PHE A 24 -4.91 -8.57 3.61
N SER A 25 -4.74 -8.19 4.88
CA SER A 25 -4.95 -9.09 6.02
C SER A 25 -6.41 -9.49 6.20
N ARG A 26 -7.37 -8.66 5.79
CA ARG A 26 -8.81 -8.95 5.92
C ARG A 26 -9.39 -9.76 4.77
N LYS A 27 -9.01 -9.46 3.53
CA LYS A 27 -9.59 -10.06 2.31
C LYS A 27 -8.64 -11.03 1.61
N GLY A 28 -7.37 -11.10 2.03
CA GLY A 28 -6.32 -11.75 1.26
C GLY A 28 -5.87 -10.90 0.06
N TYR A 29 -4.64 -11.14 -0.40
CA TYR A 29 -4.04 -10.38 -1.50
C TYR A 29 -4.82 -10.55 -2.81
N SER A 30 -5.25 -11.77 -3.14
CA SER A 30 -5.92 -12.07 -4.41
C SER A 30 -7.23 -11.32 -4.58
N GLU A 31 -8.08 -11.30 -3.54
CA GLU A 31 -9.41 -10.65 -3.57
C GLU A 31 -9.36 -9.14 -3.31
N THR A 32 -8.22 -8.61 -2.88
CA THR A 32 -8.03 -7.17 -2.71
C THR A 32 -7.84 -6.48 -4.05
N THR A 33 -8.53 -5.34 -4.23
CA THR A 33 -8.33 -4.43 -5.36
C THR A 33 -7.70 -3.11 -4.90
N ILE A 34 -7.10 -2.38 -5.85
CA ILE A 34 -6.61 -1.01 -5.60
C ILE A 34 -7.75 -0.08 -5.15
N HIS A 35 -8.98 -0.35 -5.59
CA HIS A 35 -10.14 0.43 -5.18
C HIS A 35 -10.49 0.21 -3.70
N ASP A 36 -10.42 -1.04 -3.21
CA ASP A 36 -10.64 -1.35 -1.79
C ASP A 36 -9.64 -0.59 -0.90
N VAL A 37 -8.36 -0.55 -1.31
CA VAL A 37 -7.32 0.18 -0.58
C VAL A 37 -7.58 1.69 -0.61
N ALA A 38 -7.91 2.24 -1.77
CA ALA A 38 -8.23 3.67 -1.91
C ALA A 38 -9.42 4.06 -1.00
N GLN A 39 -10.46 3.22 -0.97
CA GLN A 39 -11.63 3.41 -0.13
C GLN A 39 -11.28 3.37 1.35
N TYR A 40 -10.46 2.39 1.77
CA TYR A 40 -10.01 2.27 3.15
C TYR A 40 -9.13 3.45 3.58
N ALA A 41 -8.25 3.92 2.70
CA ALA A 41 -7.37 5.07 2.93
C ALA A 41 -8.09 6.43 2.82
N GLY A 42 -9.35 6.47 2.39
CA GLY A 42 -10.09 7.72 2.19
C GLY A 42 -9.56 8.57 1.03
N VAL A 43 -8.87 7.97 0.06
CA VAL A 43 -8.29 8.66 -1.11
C VAL A 43 -8.96 8.22 -2.41
N THR A 44 -8.65 8.93 -3.51
CA THR A 44 -9.13 8.51 -4.83
C THR A 44 -8.28 7.36 -5.37
N ARG A 45 -8.86 6.56 -6.27
CA ARG A 45 -8.10 5.51 -6.97
C ARG A 45 -6.89 6.06 -7.74
N GLY A 46 -7.02 7.25 -8.33
CA GLY A 46 -5.93 7.94 -9.03
C GLY A 46 -4.77 8.33 -8.11
N ALA A 47 -5.06 8.66 -6.85
CA ALA A 47 -4.04 8.93 -5.83
C ALA A 47 -3.15 7.71 -5.59
N VAL A 48 -3.75 6.51 -5.53
CA VAL A 48 -2.98 5.26 -5.36
C VAL A 48 -2.06 5.03 -6.56
N TYR A 49 -2.58 5.21 -7.77
CA TYR A 49 -1.79 5.02 -8.99
C TYR A 49 -0.66 6.04 -9.19
N TRP A 50 -0.77 7.20 -8.57
CA TRP A 50 0.31 8.19 -8.60
C TRP A 50 1.56 7.71 -7.83
N HIS A 51 1.36 6.88 -6.80
CA HIS A 51 2.44 6.32 -5.99
C HIS A 51 2.82 4.88 -6.34
N PHE A 52 1.85 4.07 -6.78
CA PHE A 52 2.01 2.65 -7.04
C PHE A 52 1.43 2.27 -8.40
N GLN A 53 2.30 1.82 -9.31
CA GLN A 53 1.91 1.38 -10.65
C GLN A 53 0.85 0.27 -10.63
N ASP A 54 0.90 -0.63 -9.65
CA ASP A 54 0.02 -1.79 -9.57
C ASP A 54 -0.08 -2.35 -8.13
N LYS A 55 -0.93 -3.37 -7.96
CA LYS A 55 -1.20 -4.03 -6.68
C LYS A 55 0.04 -4.74 -6.10
N TYR A 56 0.91 -5.28 -6.95
CA TYR A 56 2.13 -5.94 -6.56
C TYR A 56 3.18 -4.93 -6.08
N ALA A 57 3.31 -3.77 -6.73
CA ALA A 57 4.17 -2.68 -6.24
C ALA A 57 3.74 -2.20 -4.84
N LEU A 58 2.43 -2.11 -4.59
CA LEU A 58 1.88 -1.78 -3.29
C LEU A 58 2.16 -2.88 -2.25
N LEU A 59 2.03 -4.16 -2.62
CA LEU A 59 2.42 -5.28 -1.75
C LEU A 59 3.90 -5.25 -1.40
N GLN A 60 4.78 -4.98 -2.37
CA GLN A 60 6.22 -4.85 -2.12
C GLN A 60 6.52 -3.72 -1.13
N ALA A 61 5.79 -2.60 -1.19
CA ALA A 61 5.94 -1.54 -0.21
C ALA A 61 5.48 -1.96 1.20
N VAL A 62 4.39 -2.73 1.31
CA VAL A 62 3.97 -3.32 2.59
C VAL A 62 5.05 -4.27 3.14
N LEU A 63 5.54 -5.19 2.31
CA LEU A 63 6.55 -6.19 2.70
C LEU A 63 7.91 -5.54 3.00
N GLY A 64 8.31 -4.52 2.25
CA GLY A 64 9.58 -3.81 2.41
C GLY A 64 9.69 -3.03 3.73
N ARG A 65 8.57 -2.71 4.37
CA ARG A 65 8.55 -2.15 5.74
C ARG A 65 8.87 -3.20 6.80
N THR A 66 8.55 -4.46 6.52
CA THR A 66 9.05 -5.61 7.28
C THR A 66 10.45 -5.95 6.76
N GLN A 67 11.45 -5.12 7.08
CA GLN A 67 12.82 -5.61 7.04
C GLN A 67 12.95 -6.73 8.06
N LEU A 68 12.74 -7.97 7.61
CA LEU A 68 13.36 -9.12 8.24
C LEU A 68 14.86 -8.81 8.27
N PRO A 69 15.55 -8.94 9.43
CA PRO A 69 16.99 -8.72 9.49
C PRO A 69 17.63 -9.53 8.38
N ASN A 70 18.33 -8.83 7.48
CA ASN A 70 18.91 -9.34 6.26
C ASN A 70 19.62 -10.68 6.56
N TYR A 71 19.01 -11.83 6.26
CA TYR A 71 19.63 -13.15 6.42
C TYR A 71 20.66 -13.42 5.32
N ARG A 72 21.48 -12.42 4.96
CA ARG A 72 22.65 -12.53 4.06
C ARG A 72 23.82 -13.27 4.75
N GLY A 73 23.54 -14.36 5.45
CA GLY A 73 24.56 -15.03 6.26
C GLY A 73 24.27 -16.46 6.71
N ILE A 74 23.09 -17.03 6.42
CA ILE A 74 22.84 -18.47 6.64
C ILE A 74 22.96 -19.24 5.33
N ALA A 75 24.06 -19.03 4.62
CA ALA A 75 24.63 -20.09 3.80
C ALA A 75 25.36 -21.02 4.76
N CYS A 76 24.60 -21.89 5.43
CA CYS A 76 25.17 -23.05 6.11
C CYS A 76 25.50 -24.09 5.03
N LEU A 77 26.73 -24.05 4.52
CA LEU A 77 27.43 -25.18 3.90
C LEU A 77 28.70 -25.44 4.71
#